data_AF-T0RTD2-F1
#
_entry.id   AF-T0RTD2-F1
#
_cell.length_a   1.000
_cell.length_b   1.000
_cell.length_c   1.000
_cell.angle_alpha   90.00
_cell.angle_beta   90.00
_cell.angle_gamma   90.00
#
_symmetry.space_group_name_H-M   'P 1'
#
loop_
_entity.id
_entity.type
_entity.pdbx_description
1 polymer ?
#
loop_
_entity_poly.entity_id
_entity_poly.type
_entity_poly.pdbx_seq_one_letter_code
_entity_poly.pdbx_strand_id
1 'polypeptide(L)'
;MLFELKEKINLKRFFLLSFLSLAITLGFSKSLAEIYTIIGVYIATLAYLYIFFLAVAELFRPYTDKNYDKRKDGKGKVLGLFATKLLVLIIALLLGVQIMGSRIIICVINYILQILILGVSFKKGK
;
A
#
# COMPACT_ATOMS: atom_id res chain seq x y z
N MET A 1 1.99 -17.48 10.24
CA MET A 1 2.89 -16.31 10.16
C MET A 1 2.28 -15.08 9.46
N LEU A 2 1.58 -15.19 8.30
CA LEU A 2 0.75 -14.08 7.76
C LEU A 2 -0.31 -13.58 8.77
N PHE A 3 -0.80 -14.48 9.62
CA PHE A 3 -1.73 -14.17 10.70
C PHE A 3 -1.12 -13.33 11.84
N GLU A 4 0.13 -13.56 12.24
CA GLU A 4 0.75 -12.84 13.38
C GLU A 4 1.11 -11.38 13.03
N LEU A 5 1.42 -11.14 11.75
CA LEU A 5 1.66 -9.79 11.23
C LEU A 5 0.34 -9.07 10.91
N LYS A 6 -0.72 -9.81 10.48
CA LYS A 6 -2.10 -9.28 10.39
C LYS A 6 -2.61 -8.87 11.77
N GLU A 7 -2.22 -9.59 12.82
CA GLU A 7 -2.61 -9.26 14.19
C GLU A 7 -2.00 -7.95 14.70
N LYS A 8 -0.84 -7.54 14.16
CA LYS A 8 -0.22 -6.24 14.46
C LYS A 8 -0.88 -5.06 13.77
N ILE A 9 -1.77 -5.26 12.80
CA ILE A 9 -2.49 -4.15 12.15
C ILE A 9 -3.96 -4.16 12.59
N ASN A 10 -4.43 -3.04 13.10
CA ASN A 10 -5.86 -2.83 13.34
C ASN A 10 -6.56 -2.54 12.01
N LEU A 11 -6.97 -3.60 11.31
CA LEU A 11 -7.64 -3.51 10.00
C LEU A 11 -8.88 -2.62 10.05
N LYS A 12 -9.66 -2.64 11.15
CA LYS A 12 -10.85 -1.80 11.30
C LYS A 12 -10.47 -0.32 11.30
N ARG A 13 -9.42 0.06 12.04
CA ARG A 13 -8.90 1.44 12.08
C ARG A 13 -8.29 1.84 10.74
N PHE A 14 -7.57 0.93 10.10
CA PHE A 14 -6.97 1.14 8.78
C PHE A 14 -8.05 1.45 7.74
N PHE A 15 -9.03 0.58 7.57
CA PHE A 15 -10.10 0.79 6.59
C PHE A 15 -10.92 2.05 6.88
N LEU A 16 -11.21 2.33 8.15
CA LEU A 16 -12.00 3.52 8.50
C LEU A 16 -11.28 4.82 8.15
N LEU A 17 -10.00 4.94 8.51
CA LEU A 17 -9.18 6.12 8.17
C LEU A 17 -8.87 6.18 6.67
N SER A 18 -8.63 5.03 6.05
CA SER A 18 -8.33 4.90 4.61
C SER A 18 -9.52 5.36 3.76
N PHE A 19 -10.73 4.94 4.13
CA PHE A 19 -11.96 5.34 3.47
C PHE A 19 -12.28 6.83 3.70
N LEU A 20 -11.97 7.35 4.88
CA LEU A 20 -12.10 8.78 5.16
C LEU A 20 -11.16 9.62 4.27
N SER A 21 -9.91 9.19 4.12
CA SER A 21 -8.95 9.83 3.21
C SER A 21 -9.44 9.81 1.76
N LEU A 22 -10.00 8.67 1.31
CA LEU A 22 -10.61 8.55 -0.01
C LEU A 22 -11.81 9.49 -0.18
N ALA A 23 -12.70 9.57 0.80
CA ALA A 23 -13.87 10.44 0.77
C ALA A 23 -13.47 11.92 0.67
N ILE A 24 -12.46 12.34 1.43
CA ILE A 24 -11.90 13.69 1.36
C ILE A 24 -11.34 13.96 -0.04
N THR A 25 -10.53 13.05 -0.60
CA THR A 25 -9.95 13.25 -1.94
C THR A 25 -10.97 13.21 -3.06
N LEU A 26 -12.03 12.42 -2.95
CA LEU A 26 -13.15 12.45 -3.88
C LEU A 26 -13.88 13.80 -3.86
N GLY A 27 -13.98 14.46 -2.71
CA GLY A 27 -14.58 15.80 -2.60
C GLY A 27 -13.87 16.88 -3.42
N PHE A 28 -12.60 16.68 -3.79
CA PHE A 28 -11.84 17.61 -4.65
C PHE A 28 -11.94 17.30 -6.15
N SER A 29 -12.60 16.20 -6.53
CA SER A 29 -12.79 15.82 -7.93
C SER A 29 -13.87 16.67 -8.60
N LYS A 30 -13.65 17.04 -9.86
CA LYS A 30 -14.59 17.87 -10.65
C LYS A 30 -15.24 17.13 -11.82
N SER A 31 -14.78 15.93 -12.14
CA SER A 31 -15.31 15.15 -13.26
C SER A 31 -15.43 13.67 -12.92
N LEU A 32 -16.32 12.97 -13.60
CA LEU A 32 -16.47 11.52 -13.45
C LEU A 32 -15.17 10.77 -13.78
N ALA A 33 -14.40 11.23 -14.77
CA ALA A 33 -13.10 10.66 -15.11
C ALA A 33 -12.08 10.82 -13.96
N GLU A 34 -12.07 11.97 -13.29
CA GLU A 34 -11.24 12.20 -12.11
C GLU A 34 -11.64 11.26 -10.96
N ILE A 35 -12.94 11.03 -10.74
CA ILE A 35 -13.45 10.10 -9.73
C ILE A 35 -12.95 8.67 -9.97
N TYR A 36 -13.12 8.15 -11.19
CA TYR A 36 -12.65 6.80 -11.54
C TYR A 36 -11.14 6.67 -11.40
N THR A 37 -10.39 7.73 -11.74
CA THR A 37 -8.93 7.74 -11.59
C THR A 37 -8.52 7.72 -10.12
N ILE A 38 -9.15 8.52 -9.26
CA ILE A 38 -8.89 8.53 -7.82
C ILE A 38 -9.17 7.15 -7.21
N ILE A 39 -10.31 6.54 -7.56
CA ILE A 39 -10.67 5.19 -7.09
C ILE A 39 -9.65 4.15 -7.59
N GLY A 40 -9.27 4.22 -8.87
CA GLY A 40 -8.28 3.31 -9.45
C GLY A 40 -6.91 3.42 -8.77
N VAL A 41 -6.42 4.65 -8.58
CA VAL A 41 -5.15 4.91 -7.88
C VAL A 41 -5.23 4.48 -6.41
N TYR A 42 -6.38 4.66 -5.76
CA TYR A 42 -6.61 4.17 -4.40
C TYR A 42 -6.53 2.64 -4.32
N ILE A 43 -7.17 1.91 -5.23
CA ILE A 43 -7.09 0.44 -5.28
C ILE A 43 -5.63 0.00 -5.52
N ALA A 44 -4.92 0.65 -6.46
CA ALA A 44 -3.51 0.38 -6.71
C ALA A 44 -2.65 0.65 -5.47
N THR A 45 -2.98 1.69 -4.70
CA THR A 45 -2.31 2.01 -3.42
C THR A 45 -2.56 0.93 -2.36
N LEU A 46 -3.78 0.41 -2.24
CA LEU A 46 -4.07 -0.70 -1.35
C LEU A 46 -3.29 -1.96 -1.73
N ALA A 47 -3.24 -2.27 -3.04
CA ALA A 47 -2.44 -3.39 -3.56
C ALA A 47 -0.94 -3.19 -3.27
N TYR A 48 -0.43 -1.98 -3.49
CA TYR A 48 0.94 -1.61 -3.15
C TYR A 48 1.24 -1.85 -1.66
N LEU A 49 0.38 -1.36 -0.75
CA LEU A 49 0.56 -1.51 0.69
C LEU A 49 0.50 -2.98 1.13
N TYR A 50 -0.36 -3.78 0.49
CA TYR A 50 -0.41 -5.21 0.74
C TYR A 50 0.88 -5.93 0.32
N ILE A 51 1.39 -5.65 -0.89
CA ILE A 51 2.66 -6.22 -1.37
C ILE A 51 3.82 -5.75 -0.49
N PHE A 52 3.81 -4.49 -0.07
CA PHE A 52 4.79 -3.95 0.86
C PHE A 52 4.78 -4.71 2.20
N PHE A 53 3.61 -4.97 2.76
CA PHE A 53 3.47 -5.77 3.97
C PHE A 53 4.01 -7.19 3.80
N LEU A 54 3.75 -7.84 2.67
CA LEU A 54 4.32 -9.16 2.36
C LEU A 54 5.85 -9.11 2.25
N ALA A 55 6.39 -8.10 1.59
CA ALA A 55 7.84 -7.92 1.45
C ALA A 55 8.50 -7.72 2.82
N VAL A 56 7.89 -6.92 3.69
CA VAL A 56 8.35 -6.72 5.07
C VAL A 56 8.27 -8.02 5.86
N ALA A 57 7.17 -8.75 5.78
CA ALA A 57 7.02 -10.05 6.45
C ALA A 57 8.10 -11.06 6.02
N GLU A 58 8.39 -11.14 4.72
CA GLU A 58 9.45 -11.99 4.19
C GLU A 58 10.85 -11.53 4.65
N LEU A 59 11.06 -10.22 4.81
CA LEU A 59 12.32 -9.66 5.29
C LEU A 59 12.61 -9.99 6.76
N PHE A 60 11.57 -10.10 7.60
CA PHE A 60 11.67 -10.48 9.01
C PHE A 60 11.65 -11.99 9.25
N ARG A 61 11.28 -12.78 8.25
CA ARG A 61 11.24 -14.24 8.31
C ARG A 61 12.56 -14.90 8.77
N PRO A 62 13.76 -14.46 8.35
CA PRO A 62 15.04 -15.01 8.82
C PRO A 62 15.31 -14.83 10.32
N TYR A 63 14.66 -13.86 10.96
CA TYR A 63 14.83 -13.55 12.39
C TYR A 63 13.78 -14.23 13.27
N THR A 64 12.69 -14.73 12.67
CA THR A 64 11.51 -15.21 13.38
C THR A 64 11.35 -16.74 13.24
N ASP A 65 11.82 -17.31 12.14
CA ASP A 65 11.73 -18.74 11.86
C ASP A 65 13.07 -19.45 12.09
N LYS A 66 13.13 -20.31 13.12
CA LYS A 66 14.33 -21.09 13.45
C LYS A 66 14.68 -22.14 12.38
N ASN A 67 13.77 -22.46 11.47
CA ASN A 67 13.98 -23.40 10.36
C ASN A 67 14.28 -22.70 9.03
N TYR A 68 14.59 -21.40 9.04
CA TYR A 68 14.83 -20.63 7.83
C TYR A 68 16.12 -21.05 7.10
N ASP A 69 15.98 -21.75 5.98
CA ASP A 69 17.09 -22.09 5.09
C ASP A 69 17.38 -20.96 4.10
N LYS A 70 18.42 -20.17 4.38
CA LYS A 70 18.91 -19.07 3.53
C LYS A 70 19.25 -19.52 2.09
N ARG A 71 19.53 -20.80 1.84
CA ARG A 71 19.93 -21.30 0.51
C ARG A 71 18.74 -21.55 -0.44
N LYS A 72 17.53 -21.79 0.08
CA LYS A 72 16.34 -22.07 -0.75
C LYS A 72 15.39 -20.88 -0.91
N ASP A 73 15.33 -19.95 0.05
CA ASP A 73 14.27 -18.93 0.09
C ASP A 73 14.73 -17.46 -0.07
N GLY A 74 16.05 -17.18 -0.10
CA GLY A 74 16.53 -15.92 0.50
C GLY A 74 16.65 -14.62 -0.32
N LYS A 75 16.50 -14.56 -1.64
CA LYS A 75 16.75 -13.30 -2.39
C LYS A 75 15.80 -13.00 -3.54
N GLY A 76 15.46 -14.01 -4.36
CA GLY A 76 14.59 -13.82 -5.52
C GLY A 76 13.16 -13.39 -5.18
N LYS A 77 12.57 -13.96 -4.11
CA LYS A 77 11.21 -13.62 -3.67
C LYS A 77 11.11 -12.18 -3.17
N VAL A 78 12.06 -11.73 -2.33
CA VAL A 78 12.09 -10.35 -1.82
C VAL A 78 12.32 -9.35 -2.95
N LEU A 79 13.24 -9.65 -3.87
CA LEU A 79 13.50 -8.80 -5.05
C LEU A 79 12.25 -8.70 -5.94
N GLY A 80 11.57 -9.82 -6.19
CA GLY A 80 10.32 -9.86 -6.95
C GLY A 80 9.23 -8.98 -6.32
N LEU A 81 9.00 -9.09 -5.01
CA LEU A 81 8.02 -8.26 -4.30
C LEU A 81 8.35 -6.76 -4.37
N PHE A 82 9.63 -6.40 -4.30
CA PHE A 82 10.09 -5.01 -4.47
C PHE A 82 9.95 -4.50 -5.92
N ALA A 83 10.20 -5.34 -6.91
CA ALA A 83 10.01 -4.98 -8.31
C ALA A 83 8.51 -4.79 -8.62
N THR A 84 7.66 -5.72 -8.18
CA THR A 84 6.20 -5.63 -8.40
C THR A 84 5.60 -4.38 -7.76
N LYS A 85 6.00 -4.00 -6.54
CA LYS A 85 5.45 -2.77 -5.91
C LYS A 85 5.82 -1.52 -6.70
N LEU A 86 7.05 -1.43 -7.22
CA LEU A 86 7.48 -0.29 -8.03
C LEU A 86 6.67 -0.21 -9.32
N LEU A 87 6.45 -1.36 -9.96
CA LEU A 87 5.66 -1.47 -11.19
C LEU A 87 4.22 -1.00 -10.98
N VAL A 88 3.56 -1.46 -9.90
CA VAL A 88 2.20 -1.02 -9.52
C VAL A 88 2.15 0.49 -9.28
N LEU A 89 3.13 1.05 -8.56
CA LEU A 89 3.19 2.48 -8.28
C LEU A 89 3.40 3.31 -9.56
N ILE A 90 4.31 2.89 -10.43
CA ILE A 90 4.62 3.57 -11.69
C ILE A 90 3.40 3.56 -12.62
N ILE A 91 2.74 2.41 -12.79
CA ILE A 91 1.52 2.33 -13.61
C ILE A 91 0.43 3.26 -13.05
N ALA A 92 0.19 3.22 -11.74
CA ALA A 92 -0.83 4.04 -11.10
C ALA A 92 -0.55 5.55 -11.28
N LEU A 93 0.71 5.96 -11.16
CA LEU A 93 1.11 7.36 -11.36
C LEU A 93 1.02 7.76 -12.83
N LEU A 94 1.48 6.94 -13.78
CA LEU A 94 1.40 7.24 -15.20
C LEU A 94 -0.06 7.41 -15.66
N LEU A 95 -0.94 6.50 -15.25
CA LEU A 95 -2.37 6.59 -15.53
C LEU A 95 -2.99 7.83 -14.86
N GLY A 96 -2.57 8.15 -13.63
CA GLY A 96 -2.97 9.36 -12.93
C GLY A 96 -2.56 10.65 -13.66
N VAL A 97 -1.32 10.72 -14.19
CA VAL A 97 -0.81 11.92 -14.89
C VAL A 97 -1.58 12.12 -16.18
N GLN A 98 -1.81 11.03 -16.92
CA GLN A 98 -2.44 11.09 -18.23
C GLN A 98 -3.90 11.55 -18.18
N ILE A 99 -4.63 11.21 -17.11
CA ILE A 99 -6.05 11.54 -16.97
C ILE A 99 -6.26 12.86 -16.19
N MET A 100 -5.51 13.10 -15.11
CA MET A 100 -5.73 14.26 -14.22
C MET A 100 -4.79 15.43 -14.48
N GLY A 101 -3.72 15.24 -15.29
CA GLY A 101 -2.74 16.27 -15.58
C GLY A 101 -2.13 16.87 -14.31
N SER A 102 -2.25 18.20 -14.14
CA SER A 102 -1.70 18.94 -12.99
C SER A 102 -2.33 18.60 -11.64
N ARG A 103 -3.51 17.96 -11.64
CA ARG A 103 -4.22 17.58 -10.40
C ARG A 103 -3.81 16.22 -9.83
N ILE A 104 -2.79 15.57 -10.42
CA ILE A 104 -2.23 14.34 -9.85
C ILE A 104 -1.70 14.51 -8.43
N ILE A 105 -1.37 15.74 -8.02
CA ILE A 105 -0.98 16.05 -6.64
C ILE A 105 -1.99 15.50 -5.61
N ILE A 106 -3.29 15.47 -5.94
CA ILE A 106 -4.35 14.92 -5.09
C ILE A 106 -4.14 13.41 -4.86
N CYS A 107 -3.85 12.66 -5.92
CA CYS A 107 -3.55 11.23 -5.86
C CYS A 107 -2.26 10.94 -5.07
N VAL A 108 -1.22 11.75 -5.27
CA VAL A 108 0.05 11.64 -4.54
C VAL A 108 -0.14 11.91 -3.04
N ILE A 109 -0.90 12.94 -2.69
CA ILE A 109 -1.24 13.25 -1.30
C ILE A 109 -2.02 12.10 -0.67
N ASN A 110 -3.02 11.54 -1.37
CA ASN A 110 -3.77 10.38 -0.88
C ASN A 110 -2.84 9.19 -0.63
N TYR A 111 -1.91 8.92 -1.54
CA TYR A 111 -0.91 7.86 -1.37
C TYR A 111 -0.06 8.06 -0.10
N ILE A 112 0.44 9.28 0.14
CA ILE A 112 1.22 9.62 1.35
C ILE A 112 0.35 9.41 2.60
N LEU A 113 -0.90 9.88 2.58
CA LEU A 113 -1.84 9.69 3.68
C LEU A 113 -2.09 8.20 3.97
N GLN A 114 -2.23 7.36 2.95
CA GLN A 114 -2.42 5.92 3.12
C GLN A 114 -1.23 5.24 3.79
N ILE A 115 0.01 5.67 3.50
CA ILE A 115 1.20 5.19 4.22
C ILE A 115 1.14 5.58 5.69
N LEU A 116 0.80 6.85 5.99
CA LEU A 116 0.69 7.32 7.38
C LEU A 116 -0.44 6.59 8.13
N ILE A 117 -1.58 6.39 7.48
CA ILE A 117 -2.71 5.64 8.02
C ILE A 117 -2.30 4.20 8.32
N LEU A 118 -1.54 3.54 7.44
CA LEU A 118 -0.99 2.22 7.72
C LEU A 118 -0.10 2.25 8.97
N GLY A 119 0.79 3.25 9.08
CA GLY A 119 1.65 3.47 10.25
C GLY A 119 0.87 3.63 11.56
N VAL A 120 -0.14 4.50 11.60
CA VAL A 120 -0.99 4.76 12.78
C VAL A 120 -1.93 3.59 13.09
N SER A 121 -2.20 2.73 12.10
CA SER A 121 -3.03 1.53 12.24
C SER A 121 -2.26 0.33 12.76
N PHE A 122 -0.93 0.41 12.90
CA PHE A 122 -0.20 -0.57 13.69
C PHE A 122 -0.70 -0.53 15.13
N LYS A 123 -1.13 -1.68 15.65
CA LYS A 123 -1.39 -1.86 17.07
C LYS A 123 -0.10 -1.59 17.81
N LYS A 124 -0.15 -0.70 18.81
CA LYS A 124 0.90 -0.54 19.81
C LYS A 124 1.17 -1.94 20.37
N GLY A 125 2.39 -2.45 20.18
CA GLY A 125 2.84 -3.63 20.90
C GLY A 125 2.68 -3.35 22.39
N LYS A 126 2.07 -4.30 23.11
CA LYS A 126 2.35 -4.43 24.54
C LYS A 126 3.80 -4.85 24.69
#